data_AF-A0AA88EGQ4-F1
#
_entry.id   AF-A0AA88EGQ4-F1
#
_cell.length_a   1.000
_cell.length_b   1.000
_cell.length_c   1.000
_cell.angle_alpha   90.00
_cell.angle_beta   90.00
_cell.angle_gamma   90.00
#
_symmetry.space_group_name_H-M   'P 1'
#
loop_
_entity.id
_entity.type
_entity.pdbx_description
1 polymer ?
#
loop_
_entity_poly.entity_id
_entity_poly.type
_entity_poly.pdbx_seq_one_letter_code
_entity_poly.pdbx_strand_id
1 'polypeptide(L)'
;MEIGWDSRKGLNRKLSAWKNWDDPCPGDFSFGIEVEHDRYADAYAHKGTTTYYRSGPWNGIVVSGGQDITPNQLFDRHFFYIGNSLNYRYTLKNNSVITIIVVNQTKSKCEQLVWMEGDLSWWSYVYAPRDDCDKYGLCGANGNCVIGENTACQCLEGFKPKSQSKWELRDWSDGCIRKNPLNCQDGDKDDFGKLDGIKMPDTRNAWFNDSMNLKECRVKCLNDCSCVAYSNRDVSGEGKGCRIWYGDLMDIRQISEGGQELYIRIPPLEVGRDGKVKSLVRLL
;
A
#
# COMPACT_ATOMS: atom_id res chain seq x y z
N MET A 1 -18.73 -1.11 15.43
CA MET A 1 -19.09 -1.68 14.11
C MET A 1 -17.91 -2.50 13.60
N GLU A 2 -18.16 -3.58 12.85
CA GLU A 2 -17.12 -4.37 12.18
C GLU A 2 -17.17 -4.11 10.67
N ILE A 3 -16.01 -3.94 10.04
CA ILE A 3 -15.82 -3.79 8.59
C ILE A 3 -14.98 -4.97 8.11
N GLY A 4 -15.35 -5.58 6.99
CA GLY A 4 -14.68 -6.74 6.41
C GLY A 4 -15.60 -7.96 6.23
N TRP A 5 -14.99 -9.07 5.84
CA TRP A 5 -15.68 -10.33 5.53
C TRP A 5 -15.76 -11.24 6.76
N ASP A 6 -16.99 -11.67 7.08
CA ASP A 6 -17.28 -12.71 8.08
C ASP A 6 -17.61 -14.02 7.35
N SER A 7 -16.60 -14.85 7.13
CA SER A 7 -16.71 -16.12 6.40
C SER A 7 -17.67 -17.11 7.04
N ARG A 8 -17.87 -17.04 8.36
CA ARG A 8 -18.82 -17.89 9.10
C ARG A 8 -20.27 -17.57 8.77
N LYS A 9 -20.54 -16.33 8.33
CA LYS A 9 -21.89 -15.82 8.02
C LYS A 9 -22.08 -15.53 6.53
N GLY A 10 -21.03 -15.63 5.72
CA GLY A 10 -21.07 -15.22 4.31
C GLY A 10 -21.39 -13.74 4.12
N LEU A 11 -21.00 -12.88 5.07
CA LEU A 11 -21.37 -11.46 5.08
C LEU A 11 -20.16 -10.54 4.88
N ASN A 12 -20.20 -9.71 3.83
CA ASN A 12 -19.22 -8.65 3.61
C ASN A 12 -19.77 -7.31 4.10
N ARG A 13 -19.10 -6.69 5.07
CA ARG A 13 -19.46 -5.37 5.59
C ARG A 13 -18.54 -4.32 4.99
N LYS A 14 -19.09 -3.48 4.11
CA LYS A 14 -18.42 -2.33 3.50
C LYS A 14 -19.24 -1.07 3.71
N LEU A 15 -18.58 0.07 3.56
CA LEU A 15 -19.20 1.39 3.62
C LEU A 15 -19.45 1.90 2.20
N SER A 16 -20.55 2.62 2.02
CA SER A 16 -20.89 3.27 0.75
C SER A 16 -21.33 4.69 1.06
N ALA A 17 -20.87 5.64 0.25
CA ALA A 17 -21.27 7.03 0.39
C ALA A 17 -22.76 7.18 0.11
N TRP A 18 -23.34 8.23 0.65
CA TRP A 18 -24.59 8.77 0.12
C TRP A 18 -24.33 9.41 -1.24
N LYS A 19 -25.37 9.46 -2.07
CA LYS A 19 -25.30 10.11 -3.38
C LYS A 19 -24.96 11.59 -3.25
N ASN A 20 -25.53 12.26 -2.23
CA ASN A 20 -25.18 13.62 -1.81
C ASN A 20 -25.68 13.87 -0.38
N TRP A 21 -25.61 15.12 0.11
CA TRP A 21 -26.00 15.49 1.47
C TRP A 21 -27.50 15.33 1.77
N ASP A 22 -28.35 15.40 0.74
CA ASP A 22 -29.81 15.34 0.87
C ASP A 22 -30.41 13.99 0.45
N ASP A 23 -29.62 13.14 -0.24
CA ASP A 23 -30.05 11.86 -0.79
C ASP A 23 -29.22 10.70 -0.20
N PRO A 24 -29.78 9.92 0.74
CA PRO A 24 -29.09 8.80 1.39
C PRO A 24 -28.99 7.54 0.53
N CYS A 25 -29.52 7.56 -0.70
CA CYS A 25 -29.31 6.44 -1.62
C CYS A 25 -27.81 6.18 -1.86
N PRO A 26 -27.42 4.93 -2.14
CA PRO A 26 -26.03 4.58 -2.40
C PRO A 26 -25.44 5.44 -3.53
N GLY A 27 -24.31 6.06 -3.22
CA GLY A 27 -23.45 6.74 -4.16
C GLY A 27 -22.49 5.80 -4.88
N ASP A 28 -21.60 6.39 -5.66
CA ASP A 28 -20.57 5.75 -6.47
C ASP A 28 -19.26 5.55 -5.70
N PHE A 29 -19.06 6.22 -4.56
CA PHE A 29 -17.86 6.07 -3.74
C PHE A 29 -18.08 5.06 -2.62
N SER A 30 -17.19 4.08 -2.48
CA SER A 30 -17.27 3.03 -1.45
C SER A 30 -15.93 2.76 -0.81
N PHE A 31 -15.95 2.22 0.41
CA PHE A 31 -14.75 1.89 1.18
C PHE A 31 -14.94 0.56 1.92
N GLY A 32 -13.96 -0.34 1.87
CA GLY A 32 -14.05 -1.63 2.54
C GLY A 32 -12.72 -2.37 2.57
N ILE A 33 -12.68 -3.46 3.33
CA ILE A 33 -11.56 -4.40 3.30
C ILE A 33 -11.88 -5.44 2.24
N GLU A 34 -10.97 -5.61 1.30
CA GLU A 34 -11.05 -6.62 0.26
C GLU A 34 -9.90 -7.59 0.43
N VAL A 35 -10.17 -8.86 0.17
CA VAL A 35 -9.17 -9.91 0.25
C VAL A 35 -8.80 -10.33 -1.16
N GLU A 36 -7.56 -10.07 -1.55
CA GLU A 36 -7.00 -10.56 -2.80
C GLU A 36 -6.47 -11.99 -2.62
N HIS A 37 -6.86 -12.87 -3.54
CA HIS A 37 -6.44 -14.28 -3.58
C HIS A 37 -6.60 -15.02 -2.24
N ASP A 38 -7.66 -14.67 -1.50
CA ASP A 38 -8.00 -15.18 -0.17
C ASP A 38 -6.95 -14.95 0.93
N ARG A 39 -5.89 -14.15 0.68
CA ARG A 39 -4.70 -14.15 1.55
C ARG A 39 -4.05 -12.79 1.84
N TYR A 40 -4.38 -11.73 1.10
CA TYR A 40 -4.00 -10.35 1.46
C TYR A 40 -5.21 -9.46 1.61
N ALA A 41 -5.31 -8.85 2.79
CA ALA A 41 -6.33 -7.87 3.04
C ALA A 41 -5.76 -6.47 2.95
N ASP A 42 -6.35 -5.70 2.03
CA ASP A 42 -6.10 -4.29 1.83
C ASP A 42 -7.44 -3.57 2.03
N ALA A 43 -7.40 -2.37 2.60
CA ALA A 43 -8.54 -1.48 2.53
C ALA A 43 -8.51 -0.74 1.20
N TYR A 44 -9.62 -0.81 0.47
CA TYR A 44 -9.80 -0.17 -0.82
C TYR A 44 -10.88 0.91 -0.73
N ALA A 45 -10.68 1.99 -1.47
CA ALA A 45 -11.77 2.86 -1.87
C ALA A 45 -11.95 2.77 -3.38
N HIS A 46 -13.20 2.60 -3.82
CA HIS A 46 -13.56 2.55 -5.24
C HIS A 46 -14.51 3.69 -5.57
N LYS A 47 -14.37 4.22 -6.79
CA LYS A 47 -15.32 5.12 -7.43
C LYS A 47 -15.90 4.39 -8.63
N GLY A 48 -17.13 3.92 -8.49
CA GLY A 48 -17.74 2.96 -9.40
C GLY A 48 -16.93 1.66 -9.41
N THR A 49 -16.44 1.28 -10.59
CA THR A 49 -15.60 0.09 -10.79
C THR A 49 -14.10 0.39 -10.72
N THR A 50 -13.71 1.65 -10.52
CA THR A 50 -12.31 2.08 -10.54
C THR A 50 -11.75 2.19 -9.13
N THR A 51 -10.62 1.53 -8.88
CA THR A 51 -9.86 1.72 -7.65
C THR A 51 -9.35 3.14 -7.54
N TYR A 52 -9.74 3.83 -6.49
CA TYR A 52 -9.37 5.23 -6.21
C TYR A 52 -8.27 5.32 -5.15
N TYR A 53 -8.30 4.43 -4.17
CA TYR A 53 -7.36 4.37 -3.05
C TYR A 53 -7.10 2.93 -2.65
N ARG A 54 -5.89 2.67 -2.15
CA ARG A 54 -5.51 1.42 -1.51
C ARG A 54 -4.68 1.73 -0.27
N SER A 55 -4.97 1.10 0.86
CA SER A 55 -4.20 1.29 2.09
C SER A 55 -2.84 0.60 2.08
N GLY A 56 -2.67 -0.41 1.22
CA GLY A 56 -1.58 -1.35 1.29
C GLY A 56 -1.89 -2.54 2.20
N PRO A 57 -1.18 -3.66 2.00
CA PRO A 57 -1.44 -4.90 2.73
C PRO A 57 -1.08 -4.79 4.20
N TRP A 58 -1.82 -5.55 5.01
CA TRP A 58 -1.46 -5.81 6.40
C TRP A 58 -0.11 -6.50 6.50
N ASN A 59 0.77 -5.96 7.36
CA ASN A 59 2.14 -6.44 7.54
C ASN A 59 2.37 -7.14 8.89
N GLY A 60 1.31 -7.54 9.59
CA GLY A 60 1.39 -8.15 10.92
C GLY A 60 1.23 -7.16 12.08
N ILE A 61 1.53 -5.88 11.84
CA ILE A 61 1.43 -4.81 12.84
C ILE A 61 0.49 -3.70 12.37
N VAL A 62 0.63 -3.31 11.10
CA VAL A 62 -0.01 -2.14 10.49
C VAL A 62 -0.37 -2.43 9.02
N VAL A 63 -1.26 -1.64 8.42
CA VAL A 63 -1.39 -1.61 6.95
C VAL A 63 -0.22 -0.81 6.36
N SER A 64 0.42 -1.29 5.30
CA SER A 64 1.72 -0.75 4.86
C SER A 64 1.73 0.72 4.44
N GLY A 65 0.62 1.27 3.94
CA GLY A 65 0.48 2.70 3.65
C GLY A 65 -0.08 3.52 4.82
N GLY A 66 -0.47 2.89 5.92
CA GLY A 66 -1.00 3.56 7.10
C GLY A 66 0.12 4.04 8.01
N GLN A 67 0.40 5.35 8.01
CA GLN A 67 1.18 5.98 9.08
C GLN A 67 0.33 6.28 10.31
N ASP A 68 -0.99 6.23 10.15
CA ASP A 68 -1.93 6.65 11.16
C ASP A 68 -2.13 5.52 12.17
N ILE A 69 -1.11 4.98 12.82
CA ILE A 69 -1.28 4.19 14.05
C ILE A 69 -0.57 4.88 15.21
N THR A 70 -0.35 6.19 15.08
CA THR A 70 -0.07 7.04 16.22
C THR A 70 -1.15 6.77 17.26
N PRO A 71 -0.77 6.28 18.46
CA PRO A 71 -1.72 6.07 19.53
C PRO A 71 -2.43 7.39 19.80
N ASN A 72 -3.75 7.40 19.66
CA ASN A 72 -4.56 8.54 20.06
C ASN A 72 -5.21 8.27 21.43
N GLN A 73 -5.70 9.33 22.06
CA GLN A 73 -6.34 9.25 23.38
C GLN A 73 -7.86 8.97 23.33
N LEU A 74 -8.45 8.89 22.13
CA LEU A 74 -9.90 8.86 21.93
C LEU A 74 -10.43 7.44 21.69
N PHE A 75 -9.75 6.65 20.85
CA PHE A 75 -10.17 5.32 20.45
C PHE A 75 -9.00 4.40 20.09
N ASP A 76 -9.18 3.11 20.31
CA ASP A 76 -8.30 2.05 19.85
C ASP A 76 -8.84 1.44 18.55
N ARG A 77 -7.92 1.07 17.67
CA ARG A 77 -8.21 0.41 16.39
C ARG A 77 -7.75 -1.04 16.49
N HIS A 78 -8.63 -1.94 16.10
CA HIS A 78 -8.41 -3.37 16.19
C HIS A 78 -8.53 -3.98 14.80
N PHE A 79 -7.44 -4.59 14.36
CA PHE A 79 -7.40 -5.43 13.17
C PHE A 79 -7.35 -6.89 13.63
N PHE A 80 -8.22 -7.72 13.09
CA PHE A 80 -8.35 -9.10 13.53
C PHE A 80 -8.85 -9.98 12.38
N TYR A 81 -8.52 -11.27 12.42
CA TYR A 81 -8.92 -12.21 11.38
C TYR A 81 -10.21 -12.95 11.75
N ILE A 82 -11.12 -13.05 10.79
CA ILE A 82 -12.24 -14.01 10.81
C ILE A 82 -11.99 -14.99 9.65
N GLY A 83 -11.57 -16.22 9.97
CA GLY A 83 -11.02 -17.12 8.95
C GLY A 83 -9.77 -16.50 8.32
N ASN A 84 -9.75 -16.35 6.99
CA ASN A 84 -8.64 -15.74 6.26
C ASN A 84 -8.85 -14.24 5.97
N SER A 85 -9.93 -13.64 6.47
CA SER A 85 -10.29 -12.26 6.15
C SER A 85 -9.97 -11.33 7.30
N LEU A 86 -9.17 -10.31 7.00
CA LEU A 86 -8.93 -9.22 7.94
C LEU A 86 -10.22 -8.41 8.09
N ASN A 87 -10.53 -8.09 9.33
CA ASN A 87 -11.63 -7.25 9.73
C ASN A 87 -11.08 -6.12 10.59
N TYR A 88 -11.83 -5.02 10.59
CA TYR A 88 -11.52 -3.84 11.35
C TYR A 88 -12.69 -3.48 12.27
N ARG A 89 -12.36 -3.07 13.49
CA ARG A 89 -13.27 -2.38 14.40
C ARG A 89 -12.51 -1.35 15.22
N TYR A 90 -13.22 -0.42 15.82
CA TYR A 90 -12.66 0.48 16.83
C TYR A 90 -13.43 0.36 18.15
N THR A 91 -12.76 0.71 19.25
CA THR A 91 -13.34 0.83 20.59
C THR A 91 -12.99 2.19 21.17
N LEU A 92 -13.92 2.81 21.87
CA LEU A 92 -13.69 4.09 22.54
C LEU A 92 -12.84 3.87 23.80
N LYS A 93 -11.89 4.78 24.06
CA LYS A 93 -11.14 4.82 25.33
C LYS A 93 -11.93 5.53 26.42
N ASN A 94 -12.74 6.49 26.03
CA ASN A 94 -13.64 7.23 26.89
C ASN A 94 -15.06 7.18 26.30
N ASN A 95 -16.02 6.72 27.10
CA ASN A 95 -17.41 6.57 26.68
C ASN A 95 -18.12 7.90 26.38
N SER A 96 -17.59 9.04 26.83
CA SER A 96 -18.11 10.37 26.48
C SER A 96 -17.74 10.80 25.05
N VAL A 97 -16.76 10.15 24.41
CA VAL A 97 -16.36 10.49 23.04
C VAL A 97 -17.38 9.95 22.05
N ILE A 98 -17.87 10.80 21.15
CA ILE A 98 -18.70 10.39 20.03
C ILE A 98 -17.85 10.40 18.76
N THR A 99 -17.74 9.26 18.09
CA THR A 99 -17.01 9.13 16.82
C THR A 99 -17.74 8.22 15.84
N ILE A 100 -17.68 8.60 14.56
CA ILE A 100 -18.30 7.87 13.44
C ILE A 100 -17.33 7.79 12.27
N ILE A 101 -17.48 6.75 11.44
CA ILE A 101 -16.77 6.64 10.16
C ILE A 101 -17.76 6.94 9.05
N VAL A 102 -17.41 7.89 8.18
CA VAL A 102 -18.26 8.39 7.11
C VAL A 102 -17.51 8.30 5.79
N VAL A 103 -18.20 7.85 4.74
CA VAL A 103 -17.68 7.87 3.37
C VAL A 103 -18.35 9.01 2.63
N ASN A 104 -17.55 9.99 2.20
CA ASN A 104 -18.01 11.21 1.55
C ASN A 104 -17.76 11.14 0.04
N GLN A 105 -18.83 11.12 -0.75
CA GLN A 105 -18.75 11.05 -2.22
C GLN A 105 -18.12 12.32 -2.82
N THR A 106 -18.59 13.49 -2.41
CA THR A 106 -18.17 14.79 -2.97
C THR A 106 -16.68 15.03 -2.78
N LYS A 107 -16.14 14.68 -1.60
CA LYS A 107 -14.71 14.77 -1.29
C LYS A 107 -13.91 13.55 -1.73
N SER A 108 -14.58 12.44 -2.06
CA SER A 108 -13.95 11.13 -2.31
C SER A 108 -13.02 10.71 -1.16
N LYS A 109 -13.52 10.79 0.08
CA LYS A 109 -12.79 10.47 1.31
C LYS A 109 -13.57 9.54 2.22
N CYS A 110 -12.88 8.65 2.89
CA CYS A 110 -13.34 7.95 4.09
C CYS A 110 -12.76 8.68 5.30
N GLU A 111 -13.61 9.20 6.19
CA GLU A 111 -13.23 10.06 7.31
C GLU A 111 -13.73 9.43 8.61
N GLN A 112 -12.86 9.35 9.63
CA GLN A 112 -13.29 9.11 11.00
C GLN A 112 -13.48 10.47 11.69
N LEU A 113 -14.73 10.82 11.95
CA LEU A 113 -15.14 12.08 12.55
C LEU A 113 -15.25 11.93 14.07
N VAL A 114 -14.91 12.99 14.80
CA VAL A 114 -15.07 13.11 16.26
C VAL A 114 -15.95 14.32 16.55
N TRP A 115 -16.92 14.17 17.44
CA TRP A 115 -17.77 15.27 17.88
C TRP A 115 -17.03 16.14 18.90
N MET A 116 -16.90 17.42 18.62
CA MET A 116 -16.28 18.40 19.50
C MET A 116 -17.38 19.18 20.23
N GLU A 117 -17.57 18.88 21.52
CA GLU A 117 -18.64 19.52 22.32
C GLU A 117 -18.47 21.04 22.42
N GLY A 118 -17.23 21.54 22.52
CA GLY A 118 -16.95 22.98 22.62
C GLY A 118 -17.36 23.77 21.37
N ASP A 119 -17.22 23.14 20.20
CA ASP A 119 -17.49 23.77 18.89
C ASP A 119 -18.85 23.36 18.31
N LEU A 120 -19.56 22.45 18.98
CA LEU A 120 -20.80 21.82 18.50
C LEU A 120 -20.70 21.34 17.05
N SER A 121 -19.56 20.74 16.68
CA SER A 121 -19.26 20.36 15.30
C SER A 121 -18.48 19.05 15.19
N TRP A 122 -18.53 18.44 13.99
CA TRP A 122 -17.75 17.26 13.65
C TRP A 122 -16.37 17.66 13.12
N TRP A 123 -15.32 17.12 13.72
CA TRP A 123 -13.96 17.30 13.27
C TRP A 123 -13.41 16.02 12.63
N SER A 124 -12.72 16.15 11.49
CA SER A 124 -12.10 15.01 10.82
C SER A 124 -10.78 14.66 11.48
N TYR A 125 -10.76 13.54 12.20
CA TYR A 125 -9.60 13.11 12.97
C TYR A 125 -8.59 12.31 12.13
N VAL A 126 -9.08 11.36 11.33
CA VAL A 126 -8.30 10.54 10.39
C VAL A 126 -9.09 10.44 9.09
N TYR A 127 -8.41 10.44 7.95
CA TYR A 127 -9.07 10.32 6.65
C TYR A 127 -8.17 9.65 5.61
N ALA A 128 -8.79 9.02 4.62
CA ALA A 128 -8.13 8.42 3.46
C ALA A 128 -8.90 8.72 2.17
N PRO A 129 -8.24 9.08 1.05
CA PRO A 129 -6.82 9.45 0.89
C PRO A 129 -6.38 10.65 1.74
N ARG A 130 -5.11 10.68 2.17
CA ARG A 130 -4.55 11.82 2.94
C ARG A 130 -3.99 12.93 2.05
N ASP A 131 -3.37 12.52 0.95
CA ASP A 131 -2.64 13.37 0.02
C ASP A 131 -2.73 12.78 -1.39
N ASP A 132 -2.12 13.45 -2.38
CA ASP A 132 -2.17 13.00 -3.77
C ASP A 132 -1.47 11.65 -3.98
N CYS A 133 -0.43 11.32 -3.20
CA CYS A 133 0.29 10.04 -3.28
C CYS A 133 -0.54 8.84 -2.80
N ASP A 134 -1.66 9.06 -2.11
CA ASP A 134 -2.61 8.02 -1.76
C ASP A 134 -3.57 7.67 -2.92
N LYS A 135 -3.61 8.48 -3.98
CA LYS A 135 -4.39 8.16 -5.18
C LYS A 135 -3.79 6.94 -5.87
N TYR A 136 -4.62 5.91 -6.06
CA TYR A 136 -4.17 4.63 -6.60
C TYR A 136 -3.47 4.80 -7.96
N GLY A 137 -2.23 4.32 -8.04
CA GLY A 137 -1.47 4.27 -9.29
C GLY A 137 -1.05 5.63 -9.86
N LEU A 138 -0.98 6.69 -9.05
CA LEU A 138 -0.62 8.05 -9.50
C LEU A 138 0.66 8.08 -10.36
N CYS A 139 1.70 7.33 -9.97
CA CYS A 139 3.00 7.32 -10.64
C CYS A 139 3.16 6.24 -11.72
N GLY A 140 2.08 5.52 -12.04
CA GLY A 140 2.12 4.42 -13.00
C GLY A 140 3.00 3.24 -12.57
N ALA A 141 3.32 2.38 -13.54
CA ALA A 141 4.17 1.20 -13.35
C ALA A 141 5.60 1.58 -12.96
N ASN A 142 6.17 0.90 -11.96
CA ASN A 142 7.55 1.06 -11.51
C ASN A 142 7.92 2.52 -11.12
N GLY A 143 6.92 3.32 -10.79
CA GLY A 143 7.05 4.66 -10.24
C GLY A 143 6.82 4.67 -8.72
N ASN A 144 7.52 5.55 -8.02
CA ASN A 144 7.39 5.81 -6.59
C ASN A 144 6.88 7.24 -6.37
N CYS A 145 5.85 7.39 -5.54
CA CYS A 145 5.35 8.71 -5.15
C CYS A 145 6.07 9.23 -3.90
N VAL A 146 6.63 10.43 -3.96
CA VAL A 146 7.30 11.11 -2.84
C VAL A 146 6.64 12.45 -2.56
N ILE A 147 6.24 12.66 -1.32
CA ILE A 147 5.64 13.93 -0.89
C ILE A 147 6.74 14.96 -0.67
N GLY A 148 6.54 16.16 -1.23
CA GLY A 148 7.40 17.32 -0.96
C GLY A 148 8.55 17.53 -1.95
N GLU A 149 8.72 16.68 -2.96
CA GLU A 149 9.64 16.93 -4.06
C GLU A 149 9.00 17.80 -5.16
N ASN A 150 9.81 18.52 -5.96
CA ASN A 150 9.35 19.35 -7.09
C ASN A 150 8.49 18.57 -8.11
N THR A 151 8.61 17.24 -8.12
CA THR A 151 7.77 16.28 -8.85
C THR A 151 7.28 15.20 -7.89
N ALA A 152 5.95 14.99 -7.80
CA ALA A 152 5.38 13.98 -6.90
C ALA A 152 5.81 12.54 -7.26
N CYS A 153 6.17 12.27 -8.51
CA CYS A 153 6.56 10.94 -8.98
C CYS A 153 8.00 10.90 -9.46
N GLN A 154 8.71 9.84 -9.05
CA GLN A 154 10.02 9.46 -9.54
C GLN A 154 10.02 8.00 -9.98
N CYS A 155 10.84 7.66 -10.99
CA CYS A 155 11.06 6.26 -11.31
C CYS A 155 11.89 5.58 -10.22
N LEU A 156 11.60 4.30 -9.98
CA LEU A 156 12.46 3.46 -9.14
C LEU A 156 13.91 3.49 -9.68
N GLU A 157 14.90 3.38 -8.80
CA GLU A 157 16.29 3.33 -9.24
C GLU A 157 16.50 2.12 -10.19
N GLY A 158 17.24 2.34 -11.27
CA GLY A 158 17.37 1.39 -12.39
C GLY A 158 16.28 1.52 -13.46
N PHE A 159 15.30 2.41 -13.28
CA PHE A 159 14.22 2.68 -14.24
C PHE A 159 14.26 4.10 -14.79
N LYS A 160 13.66 4.31 -15.96
CA LYS A 160 13.49 5.60 -16.63
C LYS A 160 12.04 5.79 -17.09
N PRO A 161 11.55 7.03 -17.27
CA PRO A 161 10.21 7.26 -17.79
C PRO A 161 10.00 6.54 -19.12
N LYS A 162 8.83 5.92 -19.27
CA LYS A 162 8.46 5.27 -20.54
C LYS A 162 8.29 6.30 -21.66
N SER A 163 7.75 7.48 -21.32
CA SER A 163 7.60 8.63 -22.20
C SER A 163 8.13 9.88 -21.50
N GLN A 164 9.29 10.37 -21.95
CA GLN A 164 9.94 11.54 -21.36
C GLN A 164 9.09 12.82 -21.52
N SER A 165 8.46 13.00 -22.69
CA SER A 165 7.64 14.18 -22.97
C SER A 165 6.39 14.27 -22.09
N LYS A 166 5.73 13.14 -21.82
CA LYS A 166 4.60 13.10 -20.87
C LYS A 166 5.07 13.34 -19.43
N TRP A 167 6.21 12.76 -19.06
CA TRP A 167 6.78 12.91 -17.72
C TRP A 167 7.09 14.38 -17.38
N GLU A 168 7.62 15.13 -18.33
CA GLU A 168 7.89 16.58 -18.22
C GLU A 168 6.61 17.41 -18.07
N LEU A 169 5.50 16.94 -18.64
CA LEU A 169 4.17 17.52 -18.49
C LEU A 169 3.43 17.05 -17.22
N ARG A 170 4.11 16.29 -16.34
CA ARG A 170 3.54 15.69 -15.12
C ARG A 170 2.43 14.67 -15.40
N ASP A 171 2.43 14.09 -16.59
CA ASP A 171 1.65 12.91 -16.92
C ASP A 171 2.50 11.66 -16.69
N TRP A 172 2.31 11.01 -15.54
CA TRP A 172 3.05 9.82 -15.13
C TRP A 172 2.30 8.52 -15.47
N SER A 173 1.19 8.58 -16.21
CA SER A 173 0.31 7.42 -16.44
C SER A 173 1.01 6.24 -17.11
N ASP A 174 2.00 6.53 -17.96
CA ASP A 174 2.75 5.52 -18.71
C ASP A 174 3.81 4.81 -17.85
N GLY A 175 4.08 5.32 -16.64
CA GLY A 175 5.05 4.80 -15.70
C GLY A 175 6.48 4.80 -16.22
N CYS A 176 7.25 3.84 -15.71
CA CYS A 176 8.68 3.69 -15.90
C CYS A 176 9.04 2.30 -16.41
N ILE A 177 10.08 2.25 -17.24
CA ILE A 177 10.65 1.02 -17.79
C ILE A 177 12.09 0.86 -17.33
N ARG A 178 12.56 -0.38 -17.25
CA ARG A 178 13.96 -0.68 -16.86
C ARG A 178 14.94 -0.02 -17.83
N LYS A 179 16.05 0.50 -17.31
CA LYS A 179 17.14 1.05 -18.12
C LYS A 179 17.93 -0.08 -18.80
N ASN A 180 18.20 -1.13 -18.05
CA ASN A 180 19.01 -2.27 -18.44
C ASN A 180 18.19 -3.57 -18.30
N PRO A 181 18.33 -4.53 -19.23
CA PRO A 181 17.64 -5.82 -19.14
C PRO A 181 18.22 -6.67 -17.99
N LEU A 182 17.38 -7.56 -17.45
CA LEU A 182 17.80 -8.55 -16.45
C LEU A 182 18.54 -9.71 -17.12
N ASN A 183 19.48 -10.32 -16.39
CA ASN A 183 20.21 -11.51 -16.80
C ASN A 183 19.95 -12.67 -15.82
N CYS A 184 18.95 -13.49 -16.16
CA CYS A 184 18.55 -14.63 -15.33
C CYS A 184 19.41 -15.89 -15.56
N GLN A 185 20.00 -16.06 -16.74
CA GLN A 185 20.54 -17.36 -17.19
C GLN A 185 22.07 -17.49 -17.15
N ASP A 186 22.84 -16.39 -17.16
CA ASP A 186 24.30 -16.45 -17.27
C ASP A 186 25.05 -16.32 -15.92
N GLY A 187 26.36 -16.59 -15.95
CA GLY A 187 27.27 -16.60 -14.80
C GLY A 187 27.39 -15.29 -14.02
N ASP A 188 27.03 -14.16 -14.63
CA ASP A 188 26.85 -12.86 -13.96
C ASP A 188 25.37 -12.70 -13.60
N LYS A 189 24.99 -13.16 -12.40
CA LYS A 189 23.59 -13.22 -11.96
C LYS A 189 23.07 -11.86 -11.55
N ASP A 190 21.81 -11.60 -11.90
CA ASP A 190 21.01 -10.53 -11.29
C ASP A 190 21.18 -10.51 -9.76
N ASP A 191 21.02 -9.33 -9.18
CA ASP A 191 20.94 -9.16 -7.74
C ASP A 191 19.73 -8.30 -7.35
N PHE A 192 19.68 -7.78 -6.13
CA PHE A 192 18.59 -6.95 -5.64
C PHE A 192 19.12 -5.69 -4.98
N GLY A 193 18.50 -4.58 -5.34
CA GLY A 193 18.61 -3.34 -4.59
C GLY A 193 17.48 -3.24 -3.57
N LYS A 194 17.76 -2.58 -2.45
CA LYS A 194 16.79 -2.40 -1.36
C LYS A 194 16.14 -1.02 -1.45
N LEU A 195 14.82 -0.98 -1.53
CA LEU A 195 14.00 0.21 -1.37
C LEU A 195 13.35 0.17 0.02
N ASP A 196 13.51 1.24 0.79
CA ASP A 196 13.09 1.29 2.19
C ASP A 196 12.00 2.35 2.41
N GLY A 197 11.23 2.19 3.49
CA GLY A 197 10.23 3.15 3.93
C GLY A 197 9.09 3.35 2.92
N ILE A 198 8.58 2.27 2.34
CA ILE A 198 7.49 2.37 1.35
C ILE A 198 6.18 1.74 1.81
N LYS A 199 5.08 2.23 1.23
CA LYS A 199 3.83 1.47 1.08
C LYS A 199 4.10 0.35 0.07
N MET A 200 3.80 -0.88 0.46
CA MET A 200 4.07 -2.05 -0.36
C MET A 200 3.29 -2.00 -1.68
N PRO A 201 3.86 -2.43 -2.82
CA PRO A 201 3.17 -2.46 -4.10
C PRO A 201 1.88 -3.28 -4.04
N ASP A 202 1.00 -3.05 -5.01
CA ASP A 202 -0.20 -3.86 -5.26
C ASP A 202 0.13 -5.36 -5.30
N THR A 203 -0.71 -6.18 -4.68
CA THR A 203 -0.47 -7.62 -4.47
C THR A 203 -1.20 -8.53 -5.46
N ARG A 204 -1.94 -8.00 -6.44
CA ARG A 204 -2.66 -8.83 -7.41
C ARG A 204 -1.77 -9.79 -8.20
N ASN A 205 -0.54 -9.36 -8.50
CA ASN A 205 0.46 -10.16 -9.20
C ASN A 205 1.55 -10.67 -8.27
N ALA A 206 1.22 -10.94 -7.00
CA ALA A 206 2.18 -11.42 -6.01
C ALA A 206 1.93 -12.89 -5.60
N TRP A 207 3.01 -13.63 -5.40
CA TRP A 207 3.04 -14.94 -4.75
C TRP A 207 3.60 -14.83 -3.34
N PHE A 208 3.28 -15.80 -2.47
CA PHE A 208 3.76 -15.77 -1.10
C PHE A 208 3.84 -17.15 -0.47
N ASN A 209 4.56 -17.22 0.66
CA ASN A 209 4.69 -18.41 1.49
C ASN A 209 5.02 -18.02 2.93
N ASP A 210 4.22 -18.49 3.89
CA ASP A 210 4.32 -18.08 5.29
C ASP A 210 5.45 -18.75 6.07
N SER A 211 5.91 -19.91 5.58
CA SER A 211 6.97 -20.69 6.22
C SER A 211 8.37 -20.22 5.82
N MET A 212 8.49 -19.56 4.67
CA MET A 212 9.78 -19.11 4.16
C MET A 212 10.30 -17.87 4.91
N ASN A 213 11.61 -17.85 5.16
CA ASN A 213 12.30 -16.65 5.62
C ASN A 213 12.79 -15.78 4.45
N LEU A 214 13.29 -14.58 4.75
CA LEU A 214 13.75 -13.62 3.74
C LEU A 214 14.88 -14.14 2.84
N LYS A 215 15.80 -14.96 3.38
CA LYS A 215 16.92 -15.53 2.61
C LYS A 215 16.42 -16.57 1.61
N GLU A 216 15.50 -17.44 2.04
CA GLU A 216 14.84 -18.39 1.15
C GLU A 216 14.01 -17.67 0.08
N CYS A 217 13.35 -16.57 0.45
CA CYS A 217 12.60 -15.73 -0.47
C CYS A 217 13.48 -15.16 -1.57
N ARG A 218 14.66 -14.65 -1.19
CA ARG A 218 15.71 -14.20 -2.13
C ARG A 218 16.14 -15.30 -3.09
N VAL A 219 16.49 -16.47 -2.58
CA VAL A 219 16.95 -17.61 -3.40
C VAL A 219 15.85 -18.05 -4.36
N LYS A 220 14.61 -18.13 -3.90
CA LYS A 220 13.47 -18.48 -4.74
C LYS A 220 13.26 -17.47 -5.86
N CYS A 221 13.31 -16.18 -5.54
CA CYS A 221 13.15 -15.11 -6.54
C CYS A 221 14.29 -15.11 -7.56
N LEU A 222 15.55 -15.33 -7.14
CA LEU A 222 16.69 -15.47 -8.06
C LEU A 222 16.49 -16.60 -9.07
N ASN A 223 15.97 -17.74 -8.61
CA ASN A 223 15.75 -18.93 -9.43
C ASN A 223 14.48 -18.85 -10.30
N ASP A 224 13.70 -17.78 -10.19
CA ASP A 224 12.49 -17.53 -10.97
C ASP A 224 12.71 -16.30 -11.85
N CYS A 225 12.93 -16.50 -13.15
CA CYS A 225 13.22 -15.40 -14.08
C CYS A 225 12.09 -14.38 -14.23
N SER A 226 10.86 -14.73 -13.82
CA SER A 226 9.72 -13.81 -13.86
C SER A 226 9.67 -12.94 -12.61
N CYS A 227 10.37 -13.31 -11.53
CA CYS A 227 10.38 -12.56 -10.29
C CYS A 227 11.06 -11.20 -10.47
N VAL A 228 10.38 -10.12 -10.09
CA VAL A 228 10.90 -8.75 -10.18
C VAL A 228 11.25 -8.13 -8.83
N ALA A 229 10.65 -8.61 -7.73
CA ALA A 229 10.90 -8.11 -6.39
C ALA A 229 10.45 -9.09 -5.31
N TYR A 230 10.98 -8.96 -4.10
CA TYR A 230 10.52 -9.71 -2.93
C TYR A 230 10.59 -8.91 -1.62
N SER A 231 9.88 -9.37 -0.60
CA SER A 231 9.89 -8.80 0.76
C SER A 231 9.41 -9.83 1.79
N ASN A 232 9.57 -9.51 3.08
CA ASN A 232 8.87 -10.23 4.14
C ASN A 232 7.35 -9.96 4.06
N ARG A 233 6.55 -10.97 4.38
CA ARG A 233 5.08 -10.81 4.45
C ARG A 233 4.67 -10.06 5.71
N ASP A 234 5.22 -10.48 6.84
CA ASP A 234 4.94 -9.99 8.18
C ASP A 234 6.24 -9.46 8.78
N VAL A 235 6.24 -8.23 9.28
CA VAL A 235 7.43 -7.54 9.80
C VAL A 235 7.55 -7.62 11.33
N SER A 236 6.66 -8.33 11.99
CA SER A 236 6.75 -8.59 13.44
C SER A 236 7.98 -9.41 13.80
N GLY A 237 8.59 -9.10 14.94
CA GLY A 237 9.81 -9.78 15.40
C GLY A 237 10.98 -9.59 14.43
N GLU A 238 11.58 -10.70 13.99
CA GLU A 238 12.67 -10.71 13.00
C GLU A 238 12.18 -10.66 11.54
N GLY A 239 10.86 -10.58 11.33
CA GLY A 239 10.22 -10.69 10.03
C GLY A 239 10.06 -12.15 9.57
N LYS A 240 8.90 -12.46 9.00
CA LYS A 240 8.54 -13.81 8.57
C LYS A 240 7.67 -13.82 7.31
N GLY A 241 7.69 -14.96 6.64
CA GLY A 241 6.99 -15.18 5.39
C GLY A 241 7.67 -14.47 4.23
N CYS A 242 7.45 -15.00 3.04
CA CYS A 242 7.96 -14.50 1.78
C CYS A 242 6.83 -13.94 0.94
N ARG A 243 7.05 -12.78 0.32
CA ARG A 243 6.21 -12.23 -0.74
C ARG A 243 7.07 -11.92 -1.95
N ILE A 244 6.64 -12.35 -3.13
CA ILE A 244 7.32 -12.20 -4.42
C ILE A 244 6.37 -11.53 -5.39
N TRP A 245 6.83 -10.53 -6.14
CA TRP A 245 6.06 -9.87 -7.20
C TRP A 245 6.52 -10.28 -8.59
N TYR A 246 5.56 -10.28 -9.51
CA TYR A 246 5.72 -10.53 -10.93
C TYR A 246 5.22 -9.36 -11.76
N GLY A 247 5.90 -9.06 -12.87
CA GLY A 247 5.51 -7.98 -13.77
C GLY A 247 5.80 -6.58 -13.22
N ASP A 248 4.96 -5.61 -13.56
CA ASP A 248 5.15 -4.22 -13.13
C ASP A 248 4.72 -4.02 -11.67
N LEU A 249 5.53 -3.26 -10.91
CA LEU A 249 5.21 -2.87 -9.55
C LEU A 249 4.31 -1.63 -9.57
N MET A 250 3.13 -1.72 -8.97
CA MET A 250 2.13 -0.65 -8.99
C MET A 250 1.90 -0.05 -7.61
N ASP A 251 1.53 1.24 -7.59
CA ASP A 251 0.97 1.91 -6.42
C ASP A 251 1.92 1.95 -5.20
N ILE A 252 3.19 2.26 -5.47
CA ILE A 252 4.23 2.49 -4.47
C ILE A 252 4.24 3.98 -4.08
N ARG A 253 4.36 4.25 -2.78
CA ARG A 253 4.70 5.57 -2.26
C ARG A 253 5.73 5.48 -1.14
N GLN A 254 6.53 6.52 -1.01
CA GLN A 254 7.39 6.76 0.13
C GLN A 254 6.55 7.12 1.36
N ILE A 255 7.00 6.63 2.50
CA ILE A 255 6.45 6.82 3.82
C ILE A 255 7.57 7.49 4.64
N SER A 256 7.29 8.65 5.22
CA SER A 256 8.28 9.48 5.92
C SER A 256 8.80 8.85 7.22
N GLU A 257 7.91 8.15 7.94
CA GLU A 257 8.23 7.43 9.17
C GLU A 257 7.61 6.03 9.12
N GLY A 258 8.43 5.00 9.27
CA GLY A 258 8.03 3.60 9.11
C GLY A 258 7.98 3.17 7.64
N GLY A 259 7.21 2.11 7.37
CA GLY A 259 7.16 1.45 6.05
C GLY A 259 7.85 0.10 6.06
N GLN A 260 8.01 -0.49 4.88
CA GLN A 260 8.61 -1.81 4.73
C GLN A 260 9.71 -1.82 3.66
N GLU A 261 10.66 -2.75 3.81
CA GLU A 261 11.74 -2.97 2.86
C GLU A 261 11.27 -3.83 1.68
N LEU A 262 11.50 -3.35 0.46
CA LEU A 262 11.28 -4.09 -0.78
C LEU A 262 12.60 -4.31 -1.50
N TYR A 263 12.90 -5.55 -1.85
CA TYR A 263 14.09 -5.90 -2.61
C TYR A 263 13.70 -6.02 -4.08
N ILE A 264 14.16 -5.09 -4.91
CA ILE A 264 13.85 -5.04 -6.34
C ILE A 264 15.00 -5.66 -7.12
N ARG A 265 14.69 -6.57 -8.03
CA ARG A 265 15.68 -7.24 -8.87
C ARG A 265 16.36 -6.22 -9.78
N ILE A 266 17.69 -6.22 -9.80
CA ILE A 266 18.55 -5.33 -10.56
C ILE A 266 19.59 -6.15 -11.34
N PRO A 267 20.04 -5.65 -12.51
CA PRO A 267 21.06 -6.33 -13.29
C PRO A 267 22.45 -6.23 -12.65
N PRO A 268 23.40 -7.12 -13.00
CA PRO A 268 24.74 -7.17 -12.42
C PRO A 268 25.51 -5.84 -12.48
N LEU A 269 25.35 -5.09 -13.57
CA LEU A 269 26.02 -3.79 -13.80
C LEU A 269 25.64 -2.72 -12.78
N GLU A 270 24.54 -2.91 -12.05
CA GLU A 270 24.04 -1.97 -11.06
C GLU A 270 24.40 -2.36 -9.62
N VAL A 271 25.04 -3.52 -9.43
CA VAL A 271 25.53 -4.00 -8.13
C VAL A 271 26.77 -3.18 -7.75
N GLY A 272 26.74 -2.53 -6.58
CA GLY A 272 27.89 -1.80 -6.07
C GLY A 272 29.11 -2.72 -5.94
N ARG A 273 30.30 -2.22 -6.30
CA ARG A 273 31.56 -2.99 -6.36
C ARG A 273 31.98 -3.69 -5.05
N ASP A 274 31.30 -3.44 -3.93
CA ASP A 274 31.66 -3.94 -2.59
C ASP A 274 30.75 -5.07 -2.05
N GLY A 275 29.90 -5.70 -2.86
CA GLY A 275 29.09 -6.85 -2.42
C GLY A 275 28.05 -6.53 -1.33
N LYS A 276 27.80 -5.24 -1.05
CA LYS A 276 26.73 -4.76 -0.18
C LYS A 276 25.47 -4.51 -1.01
N VAL A 277 24.32 -4.88 -0.45
CA VAL A 277 22.99 -4.55 -1.03
C VAL A 277 22.93 -3.05 -1.26
N LYS A 278 22.76 -2.63 -2.52
CA LYS A 278 22.67 -1.22 -2.88
C LYS A 278 21.38 -0.66 -2.30
N SER A 279 21.49 0.39 -1.48
CA SER A 279 20.33 1.21 -1.14
C SER A 279 19.86 1.91 -2.40
N LEU A 280 18.60 1.66 -2.78
CA LEU A 280 17.93 2.31 -3.91
C LEU A 280 17.28 3.65 -3.51
N VAL A 281 17.42 4.03 -2.24
CA VAL A 281 17.02 5.34 -1.74
C VAL A 281 18.22 6.26 -1.88
N ARG A 282 18.11 7.29 -2.73
CA ARG A 282 18.93 8.49 -2.58
C ARG A 282 18.44 9.22 -1.34
N LEU A 283 19.15 9.05 -0.23
CA LEU A 283 19.15 10.08 0.82
C LEU A 283 19.85 11.29 0.19
N LEU A 284 19.09 12.35 -0.09
CA LEU A 284 19.64 13.70 -0.25
C LEU A 284 19.45 14.42 1.09
#